data_AF-A0A0W1LAZ4-F1
#
_entry.id   AF-A0A0W1LAZ4-F1
#
_cell.length_a   1.000
_cell.length_b   1.000
_cell.length_c   1.000
_cell.angle_alpha   90.00
_cell.angle_beta   90.00
_cell.angle_gamma   90.00
#
_symmetry.space_group_name_H-M   'P 1'
#
loop_
_entity.id
_entity.type
_entity.pdbx_description
1 polymer ?
#
loop_
_entity_poly.entity_id
_entity_poly.type
_entity_poly.pdbx_seq_one_letter_code
_entity_poly.pdbx_strand_id
1 'polypeptide(L)'
;MKSQDPTTSKTFNKTALIAEGGGQRGIFTAGVLDAWLEHQYDPFDLFIGTSAGSQNLTSFLARQKGYAKRLIRGLSRHKQFFQLGRGLLGKSIVDLDWYFDKTTELNRALDFKTAKTSLGNRELLITATNSRDRKPYFLTPTGEGKQWRDLLKASSALPFLYKQGVRLTPWLDKPAANEASECRECTFTNDDFFLDGGLAAPLPVKEAYNRGARKIVVIRTVDASLPVQSAWVNKLRTFVCASGYCPKTIDYLLQHEQAYLDELKFIENPPEDVEIIQIFAESKLHSKLLGSTNSDLRNDYKLGIAAGNQYLIEQYQQTQTDQALYG
;
A
#
# COMPACT_ATOMS: atom_id res chain seq x y z
N MET A 1 -38.29 17.75 -25.23
CA MET A 1 -38.10 16.30 -24.96
C MET A 1 -37.23 15.73 -26.06
N LYS A 2 -35.94 15.55 -25.80
CA LYS A 2 -35.07 14.67 -26.59
C LYS A 2 -34.65 13.56 -25.64
N SER A 3 -35.06 12.34 -25.94
CA SER A 3 -34.68 11.13 -25.23
C SER A 3 -33.16 10.98 -25.29
N GLN A 4 -32.52 10.95 -24.14
CA GLN A 4 -31.14 10.51 -24.03
C GLN A 4 -31.13 8.99 -24.10
N ASP A 5 -30.44 8.46 -25.10
CA ASP A 5 -30.08 7.05 -25.19
C ASP A 5 -29.24 6.66 -23.96
N PRO A 6 -29.52 5.53 -23.30
CA PRO A 6 -28.70 5.03 -22.21
C PRO A 6 -27.43 4.45 -22.83
N THR A 7 -26.37 5.26 -22.91
CA THR A 7 -25.03 4.77 -23.21
C THR A 7 -24.70 3.65 -22.23
N THR A 8 -24.50 2.46 -22.77
CA THR A 8 -23.97 1.25 -22.15
C THR A 8 -22.73 1.57 -21.32
N SER A 9 -22.95 1.88 -20.04
CA SER A 9 -21.89 1.84 -19.03
C SER A 9 -21.41 0.39 -18.99
N LYS A 10 -20.18 0.13 -19.49
CA LYS A 10 -19.50 -1.13 -19.21
C LYS A 10 -19.36 -1.21 -17.69
N THR A 11 -20.25 -1.95 -17.04
CA THR A 11 -20.10 -2.34 -15.64
C THR A 11 -18.92 -3.29 -15.58
N PHE A 12 -17.73 -2.75 -15.38
CA PHE A 12 -16.57 -3.54 -15.01
C PHE A 12 -16.86 -4.11 -13.63
N ASN A 13 -16.95 -5.44 -13.51
CA ASN A 13 -17.00 -6.13 -12.22
C ASN A 13 -15.60 -6.61 -11.87
N LYS A 14 -14.67 -5.68 -11.62
CA LYS A 14 -13.30 -6.05 -11.22
C LYS A 14 -13.27 -6.50 -9.75
N THR A 15 -12.41 -7.48 -9.46
CA THR A 15 -12.04 -7.82 -8.08
C THR A 15 -10.72 -7.14 -7.73
N ALA A 16 -10.73 -6.24 -6.75
CA ALA A 16 -9.55 -5.51 -6.32
C ALA A 16 -8.95 -6.08 -5.03
N LEU A 17 -7.63 -6.07 -4.94
CA LEU A 17 -6.86 -6.34 -3.73
C LEU A 17 -6.11 -5.08 -3.30
N ILE A 18 -6.38 -4.63 -2.08
CA ILE A 18 -5.72 -3.49 -1.45
C ILE A 18 -4.86 -4.00 -0.30
N ALA A 19 -3.60 -3.59 -0.27
CA ALA A 19 -2.68 -3.87 0.83
C ALA A 19 -2.24 -2.58 1.51
N GLU A 20 -2.65 -2.43 2.78
CA GLU A 20 -2.29 -1.29 3.61
C GLU A 20 -0.77 -1.23 3.88
N GLY A 21 -0.26 0.00 4.01
CA GLY A 21 1.09 0.23 4.53
C GLY A 21 1.20 -0.02 6.03
N GLY A 22 2.41 0.11 6.58
CA GLY A 22 2.63 -0.09 8.02
C GLY A 22 4.04 -0.49 8.44
N GLY A 23 5.03 -0.37 7.54
CA GLY A 23 6.40 -0.78 7.80
C GLY A 23 6.49 -2.25 8.18
N GLN A 24 7.04 -2.55 9.36
CA GLN A 24 7.18 -3.93 9.82
C GLN A 24 5.84 -4.65 10.10
N ARG A 25 4.73 -3.91 10.28
CA ARG A 25 3.39 -4.51 10.37
C ARG A 25 2.95 -5.19 9.07
N GLY A 26 3.55 -4.84 7.94
CA GLY A 26 3.35 -5.54 6.67
C GLY A 26 3.74 -7.02 6.72
N ILE A 27 4.35 -7.50 7.80
CA ILE A 27 4.59 -8.93 8.04
C ILE A 27 3.29 -9.74 8.15
N PHE A 28 2.21 -9.11 8.65
CA PHE A 28 0.89 -9.70 8.69
C PHE A 28 0.37 -9.93 7.27
N THR A 29 0.41 -8.90 6.42
CA THR A 29 0.06 -8.99 5.00
C THR A 29 0.89 -10.04 4.27
N ALA A 30 2.19 -10.14 4.58
CA ALA A 30 3.04 -11.20 4.02
C ALA A 30 2.52 -12.61 4.37
N GLY A 31 2.00 -12.81 5.59
CA GLY A 31 1.37 -14.06 5.99
C GLY A 31 0.09 -14.34 5.21
N VAL A 32 -0.80 -13.35 5.06
CA VAL A 32 -2.05 -13.50 4.28
C VAL A 32 -1.74 -13.92 2.85
N LEU A 33 -0.84 -13.21 2.17
CA LEU A 33 -0.50 -13.47 0.77
C LEU A 33 0.26 -14.78 0.58
N ASP A 34 1.11 -15.17 1.55
CA ASP A 34 1.81 -16.46 1.51
C ASP A 34 0.84 -17.65 1.66
N ALA A 35 -0.23 -17.50 2.44
CA ALA A 35 -1.31 -18.50 2.51
C ALA A 35 -2.02 -18.62 1.16
N TRP A 36 -2.35 -17.50 0.52
CA TRP A 36 -3.00 -17.50 -0.79
C TRP A 36 -2.11 -18.07 -1.89
N LEU A 37 -0.80 -17.82 -1.87
CA LEU A 37 0.14 -18.47 -2.80
C LEU A 37 0.16 -19.99 -2.63
N GLU A 38 0.09 -20.49 -1.39
CA GLU A 38 0.04 -21.94 -1.13
C GLU A 38 -1.19 -22.59 -1.75
N HIS A 39 -2.33 -21.89 -1.71
CA HIS A 39 -3.60 -22.35 -2.27
C HIS A 39 -3.84 -21.90 -3.72
N GLN A 40 -2.82 -21.32 -4.37
CA GLN A 40 -2.92 -20.79 -5.74
C GLN A 40 -4.09 -19.80 -5.94
N TYR A 41 -4.46 -19.07 -4.89
CA TYR A 41 -5.56 -18.13 -4.91
C TYR A 41 -5.10 -16.75 -5.39
N ASP A 42 -5.53 -16.35 -6.59
CA ASP A 42 -5.27 -15.03 -7.17
C ASP A 42 -6.36 -14.61 -8.18
N PRO A 43 -7.60 -14.34 -7.72
CA PRO A 43 -8.72 -13.95 -8.60
C PRO A 43 -8.77 -12.44 -8.91
N PHE A 44 -7.73 -11.68 -8.58
CA PHE A 44 -7.78 -10.22 -8.58
C PHE A 44 -7.43 -9.64 -9.95
N ASP A 45 -8.12 -8.56 -10.35
CA ASP A 45 -7.87 -7.78 -11.57
C ASP A 45 -7.11 -6.48 -11.31
N LEU A 46 -7.21 -5.96 -10.09
CA LEU A 46 -6.62 -4.69 -9.67
C LEU A 46 -5.91 -4.85 -8.33
N PHE A 47 -4.65 -4.43 -8.27
CA PHE A 47 -3.82 -4.44 -7.08
C PHE A 47 -3.48 -3.01 -6.71
N ILE A 48 -3.76 -2.57 -5.49
CA ILE A 48 -3.32 -1.27 -4.99
C ILE A 48 -2.56 -1.45 -3.69
N GLY A 49 -1.28 -1.09 -3.72
CA GLY A 49 -0.39 -1.20 -2.58
C GLY A 49 0.05 0.16 -2.08
N THR A 50 0.17 0.27 -0.76
CA THR A 50 0.77 1.42 -0.09
C THR A 50 1.98 0.99 0.72
N SER A 51 3.15 1.58 0.47
CA SER A 51 4.38 1.33 1.25
C SER A 51 4.73 -0.16 1.33
N ALA A 52 4.80 -0.74 2.54
CA ALA A 52 5.00 -2.18 2.75
C ALA A 52 3.95 -3.05 2.02
N GLY A 53 2.72 -2.54 1.82
CA GLY A 53 1.68 -3.18 1.01
C GLY A 53 2.10 -3.32 -0.46
N SER A 54 2.67 -2.29 -1.07
CA SER A 54 3.23 -2.33 -2.44
C SER A 54 4.29 -3.41 -2.60
N GLN A 55 5.17 -3.54 -1.60
CA GLN A 55 6.23 -4.55 -1.60
C GLN A 55 5.65 -5.97 -1.45
N ASN A 56 4.67 -6.16 -0.58
CA ASN A 56 3.96 -7.42 -0.39
C ASN A 56 3.25 -7.86 -1.66
N LEU A 57 2.45 -6.98 -2.28
CA LEU A 57 1.73 -7.27 -3.53
C LEU A 57 2.70 -7.59 -4.68
N THR A 58 3.82 -6.87 -4.77
CA THR A 58 4.82 -7.18 -5.79
C THR A 58 5.44 -8.56 -5.57
N SER A 59 5.70 -8.97 -4.33
CA SER A 59 6.21 -10.32 -4.02
C SER A 59 5.19 -11.43 -4.26
N PHE A 60 3.90 -11.13 -4.05
CA PHE A 60 2.79 -12.02 -4.38
C PHE A 60 2.68 -12.23 -5.89
N LEU A 61 2.72 -11.15 -6.67
CA LEU A 61 2.74 -11.20 -8.13
C LEU A 61 3.99 -11.92 -8.66
N ALA A 62 5.14 -11.75 -8.00
CA ALA A 62 6.37 -12.49 -8.31
C ALA A 62 6.32 -13.98 -7.95
N ARG A 63 5.21 -14.47 -7.34
CA ARG A 63 5.04 -15.85 -6.86
C ARG A 63 6.14 -16.30 -5.88
N GLN A 64 6.75 -15.36 -5.15
CA GLN A 64 7.87 -15.64 -4.24
C GLN A 64 7.38 -15.78 -2.80
N LYS A 65 6.76 -16.93 -2.48
CA LYS A 65 6.33 -17.25 -1.11
C LYS A 65 7.47 -17.06 -0.10
N GLY A 66 7.20 -16.36 1.00
CA GLY A 66 8.15 -16.11 2.07
C GLY A 66 9.16 -14.98 1.79
N TYR A 67 9.12 -14.34 0.62
CA TYR A 67 10.03 -13.25 0.26
C TYR A 67 9.88 -12.06 1.21
N ALA A 68 8.65 -11.52 1.34
CA ALA A 68 8.39 -10.38 2.20
C ALA A 68 8.73 -10.68 3.66
N LYS A 69 8.37 -11.88 4.16
CA LYS A 69 8.77 -12.36 5.49
C LYS A 69 10.28 -12.31 5.71
N ARG A 70 11.07 -12.78 4.75
CA ARG A 70 12.54 -12.81 4.84
C ARG A 70 13.12 -11.40 4.90
N LEU A 71 12.62 -10.49 4.08
CA LEU A 71 13.10 -9.09 4.03
C LEU A 71 12.70 -8.30 5.28
N ILE A 72 11.45 -8.41 5.71
CA ILE A 72 10.98 -7.73 6.91
C ILE A 72 11.74 -8.27 8.14
N ARG A 73 11.89 -9.59 8.29
CA ARG A 73 12.60 -10.16 9.45
C ARG A 73 14.12 -9.98 9.41
N GLY A 74 14.70 -9.90 8.22
CA GLY A 74 16.14 -9.83 7.99
C GLY A 74 16.67 -8.40 7.81
N LEU A 75 16.22 -7.70 6.78
CA LEU A 75 16.75 -6.38 6.40
C LEU A 75 16.17 -5.26 7.27
N SER A 76 14.85 -5.24 7.50
CA SER A 76 14.23 -4.13 8.22
C SER A 76 14.58 -4.07 9.72
N ARG A 77 15.16 -5.15 10.25
CA ARG A 77 15.67 -5.24 11.63
C ARG A 77 17.17 -4.93 11.72
N HIS A 78 17.85 -4.78 10.59
CA HIS A 78 19.27 -4.53 10.57
C HIS A 78 19.57 -3.12 11.10
N LYS A 79 20.60 -2.97 11.94
CA LYS A 79 21.00 -1.65 12.46
C LYS A 79 21.29 -0.68 11.32
N GLN A 80 21.84 -1.15 10.19
CA GLN A 80 22.09 -0.28 9.02
C GLN A 80 20.81 0.29 8.42
N PHE A 81 19.70 -0.45 8.47
CA PHE A 81 18.41 0.01 7.99
C PHE A 81 17.78 1.02 8.96
N PHE A 82 17.80 0.75 10.27
CA PHE A 82 17.18 1.62 11.27
C PHE A 82 18.17 2.02 12.36
N GLN A 83 18.52 3.30 12.38
CA GLN A 83 19.48 3.87 13.32
C GLN A 83 18.96 5.21 13.86
N LEU A 84 18.38 5.17 15.07
CA LEU A 84 17.85 6.37 15.76
C LEU A 84 18.91 7.47 15.94
N GLY A 85 20.18 7.10 16.20
CA GLY A 85 21.28 8.06 16.36
C GLY A 85 21.59 8.91 15.12
N ARG A 86 21.20 8.49 13.91
CA ARG A 86 21.39 9.27 12.68
C ARG A 86 20.54 10.54 12.67
N GLY A 87 19.37 10.50 13.31
CA GLY A 87 18.46 11.65 13.41
C GLY A 87 19.08 12.84 14.17
N LEU A 88 19.90 12.56 15.19
CA LEU A 88 20.61 13.58 15.96
C LEU A 88 21.72 14.28 15.14
N LEU A 89 22.23 13.61 14.12
CA LEU A 89 23.24 14.13 13.18
C LEU A 89 22.61 14.72 11.91
N GLY A 90 21.30 14.96 11.91
CA GLY A 90 20.56 15.50 10.76
C GLY A 90 20.31 14.52 9.62
N LYS A 91 20.83 13.28 9.68
CA LYS A 91 20.72 12.23 8.66
C LYS A 91 19.40 11.45 8.77
N SER A 92 19.01 10.74 7.70
CA SER A 92 17.83 9.86 7.66
C SER A 92 17.93 8.72 8.69
N ILE A 93 16.86 8.52 9.45
CA ILE A 93 16.75 7.46 10.48
C ILE A 93 16.61 6.08 9.83
N VAL A 94 15.97 6.03 8.66
CA VAL A 94 15.85 4.85 7.81
C VAL A 94 16.71 5.00 6.56
N ASP A 95 17.44 3.94 6.23
CA ASP A 95 18.27 3.85 5.04
C ASP A 95 17.57 3.06 3.93
N LEU A 96 16.65 3.73 3.23
CA LEU A 96 15.93 3.11 2.11
C LEU A 96 16.86 2.80 0.93
N ASP A 97 17.88 3.61 0.70
CA ASP A 97 18.90 3.35 -0.32
C ASP A 97 19.60 2.03 -0.06
N TRP A 98 20.11 1.84 1.16
CA TRP A 98 20.73 0.57 1.56
C TRP A 98 19.74 -0.60 1.45
N TYR A 99 18.49 -0.43 1.90
CA TYR A 99 17.49 -1.49 1.83
C TYR A 99 17.25 -1.97 0.40
N PHE A 100 16.97 -1.05 -0.52
CA PHE A 100 16.67 -1.38 -1.91
C PHE A 100 17.92 -1.80 -2.69
N ASP A 101 19.09 -1.29 -2.37
CA ASP A 101 20.37 -1.82 -2.88
C ASP A 101 20.54 -3.30 -2.50
N LYS A 102 20.25 -3.67 -1.24
CA LYS A 102 20.27 -5.08 -0.81
C LYS A 102 19.24 -5.96 -1.51
N THR A 103 18.16 -5.39 -2.06
CA THR A 103 17.23 -6.15 -2.92
C THR A 103 17.78 -6.42 -4.32
N THR A 104 18.99 -5.97 -4.66
CA THR A 104 19.67 -6.32 -5.92
C THR A 104 20.59 -7.54 -5.77
N GLU A 105 20.93 -7.94 -4.54
CA GLU A 105 21.75 -9.13 -4.28
C GLU A 105 20.99 -10.40 -4.69
N LEU A 106 21.67 -11.36 -5.35
CA LEU A 106 21.08 -12.58 -5.91
C LEU A 106 20.11 -13.31 -4.94
N ASN A 107 20.47 -13.44 -3.66
CA ASN A 107 19.66 -14.15 -2.65
C ASN A 107 18.49 -13.33 -2.08
N ARG A 108 18.34 -12.07 -2.53
CA ARG A 108 17.36 -11.09 -2.04
C ARG A 108 16.64 -10.38 -3.20
N ALA A 109 16.92 -10.76 -4.44
CA ALA A 109 16.31 -10.21 -5.62
C ALA A 109 14.82 -10.56 -5.71
N LEU A 110 14.01 -9.52 -5.95
CA LEU A 110 12.60 -9.64 -6.30
C LEU A 110 12.51 -9.95 -7.79
N ASP A 111 11.78 -11.00 -8.16
CA ASP A 111 11.63 -11.40 -9.55
C ASP A 111 10.55 -10.55 -10.25
N PHE A 112 10.97 -9.36 -10.70
CA PHE A 112 10.10 -8.44 -11.43
C PHE A 112 9.63 -8.99 -12.78
N LYS A 113 10.38 -9.94 -13.37
CA LYS A 113 9.97 -10.59 -14.62
C LYS A 113 8.77 -11.47 -14.36
N THR A 114 8.82 -12.31 -13.33
CA THR A 114 7.67 -13.13 -12.93
C THR A 114 6.51 -12.25 -12.46
N ALA A 115 6.78 -11.16 -11.73
CA ALA A 115 5.73 -10.21 -11.34
C ALA A 115 5.00 -9.61 -12.56
N LYS A 116 5.73 -9.17 -13.58
CA LYS A 116 5.17 -8.61 -14.82
C LYS A 116 4.39 -9.67 -15.62
N THR A 117 4.95 -10.87 -15.77
CA THR A 117 4.28 -11.98 -16.46
C THR A 117 2.99 -12.40 -15.76
N SER A 118 3.04 -12.54 -14.44
CA SER A 118 1.89 -12.89 -13.60
C SER A 118 0.82 -11.80 -13.62
N LEU A 119 1.21 -10.52 -13.61
CA LEU A 119 0.29 -9.40 -13.71
C LEU A 119 -0.47 -9.43 -15.04
N GLY A 120 0.20 -9.69 -16.16
CA GLY A 120 -0.46 -9.81 -17.47
C GLY A 120 -1.23 -8.55 -17.86
N ASN A 121 -2.53 -8.68 -18.11
CA ASN A 121 -3.42 -7.57 -18.47
C ASN A 121 -4.05 -6.86 -17.24
N ARG A 122 -3.71 -7.30 -16.03
CA ARG A 122 -4.22 -6.75 -14.78
C ARG A 122 -3.47 -5.49 -14.38
N GLU A 123 -4.00 -4.77 -13.40
CA GLU A 123 -3.45 -3.48 -12.98
C GLU A 123 -2.74 -3.60 -11.62
N LEU A 124 -1.51 -3.08 -11.52
CA LEU A 124 -0.83 -2.83 -10.25
C LEU A 124 -0.59 -1.33 -10.10
N LEU A 125 -1.04 -0.79 -8.97
CA LEU A 125 -0.89 0.61 -8.59
C LEU A 125 -0.08 0.70 -7.29
N ILE A 126 1.06 1.36 -7.38
CA ILE A 126 1.93 1.69 -6.26
C ILE A 126 1.60 3.12 -5.85
N THR A 127 1.10 3.32 -4.63
CA THR A 127 0.76 4.66 -4.16
C THR A 127 2.00 5.45 -3.76
N ALA A 128 1.99 6.75 -4.06
CA ALA A 128 2.99 7.69 -3.62
C ALA A 128 2.33 9.06 -3.36
N THR A 129 2.96 9.90 -2.54
CA THR A 129 2.50 11.28 -2.30
C THR A 129 3.48 12.24 -2.96
N ASN A 130 3.02 13.07 -3.89
CA ASN A 130 3.91 14.08 -4.50
C ASN A 130 4.13 15.23 -3.51
N SER A 131 5.40 15.55 -3.22
CA SER A 131 5.76 16.58 -2.24
C SER A 131 5.37 18.00 -2.66
N ARG A 132 5.17 18.24 -3.96
CA ARG A 132 4.80 19.56 -4.51
C ARG A 132 3.35 19.93 -4.21
N ASP A 133 2.42 19.04 -4.54
CA ASP A 133 0.98 19.30 -4.44
C ASP A 133 0.31 18.56 -3.27
N ARG A 134 1.04 17.67 -2.60
CA ARG A 134 0.57 16.79 -1.53
C ARG A 134 -0.56 15.85 -1.97
N LYS A 135 -0.73 15.59 -3.26
CA LYS A 135 -1.80 14.70 -3.75
C LYS A 135 -1.33 13.24 -3.79
N PRO A 136 -2.28 12.29 -3.74
CA PRO A 136 -1.97 10.89 -3.99
C PRO A 136 -1.75 10.65 -5.49
N TYR A 137 -0.74 9.84 -5.82
CA TYR A 137 -0.42 9.39 -7.16
C TYR A 137 -0.44 7.87 -7.18
N PHE A 138 -1.09 7.30 -8.20
CA PHE A 138 -1.22 5.85 -8.39
C PHE A 138 -0.33 5.43 -9.56
N LEU A 139 0.86 4.92 -9.24
CA LEU A 139 1.93 4.71 -10.21
C LEU A 139 1.97 3.25 -10.66
N THR A 140 1.91 3.01 -11.97
CA THR A 140 2.02 1.67 -12.55
C THR A 140 3.47 1.36 -12.93
N PRO A 141 4.03 0.23 -12.47
CA PRO A 141 5.37 -0.18 -12.89
C PRO A 141 5.34 -0.84 -14.27
N THR A 142 5.77 -0.12 -15.31
CA THR A 142 5.71 -0.57 -16.72
C THR A 142 7.07 -1.02 -17.28
N GLY A 143 8.15 -0.51 -16.70
CA GLY A 143 9.52 -0.68 -17.14
C GLY A 143 10.24 -1.87 -16.49
N GLU A 144 11.56 -1.80 -16.54
CA GLU A 144 12.48 -2.80 -16.00
C GLU A 144 12.61 -2.74 -14.48
N GLY A 145 13.28 -3.72 -13.88
CA GLY A 145 13.39 -3.87 -12.43
C GLY A 145 13.91 -2.63 -11.67
N LYS A 146 14.68 -1.74 -12.31
CA LYS A 146 15.07 -0.46 -11.70
C LYS A 146 13.86 0.45 -11.43
N GLN A 147 12.97 0.61 -12.41
CA GLN A 147 11.77 1.44 -12.28
C GLN A 147 10.87 0.89 -11.16
N TRP A 148 10.67 -0.43 -11.12
CA TRP A 148 9.93 -1.08 -10.05
C TRP A 148 10.51 -0.77 -8.66
N ARG A 149 11.84 -0.89 -8.50
CA ARG A 149 12.50 -0.56 -7.23
C ARG A 149 12.36 0.91 -6.86
N ASP A 150 12.50 1.82 -7.82
CA ASP A 150 12.37 3.26 -7.57
C ASP A 150 10.94 3.62 -7.12
N LEU A 151 9.92 3.01 -7.74
CA LEU A 151 8.51 3.18 -7.35
C LEU A 151 8.23 2.61 -5.96
N LEU A 152 8.70 1.40 -5.66
CA LEU A 152 8.56 0.80 -4.34
C LEU A 152 9.27 1.64 -3.27
N LYS A 153 10.44 2.20 -3.59
CA LYS A 153 11.20 3.09 -2.70
C LYS A 153 10.44 4.38 -2.44
N ALA A 154 9.87 5.01 -3.48
CA ALA A 154 9.05 6.20 -3.34
C ALA A 154 7.83 5.94 -2.44
N SER A 155 7.15 4.82 -2.65
CA SER A 155 6.00 4.38 -1.86
C SER A 155 6.33 4.16 -0.38
N SER A 156 7.59 3.95 -0.01
CA SER A 156 8.07 3.75 1.38
C SER A 156 8.75 4.97 2.02
N ALA A 157 8.84 6.11 1.32
CA ALA A 157 9.67 7.25 1.71
C ALA A 157 9.00 8.17 2.74
N LEU A 158 8.94 7.74 4.01
CA LEU A 158 8.35 8.55 5.09
C LEU A 158 9.22 9.78 5.43
N PRO A 159 8.70 11.02 5.37
CA PRO A 159 9.48 12.26 5.53
C PRO A 159 10.28 12.36 6.83
N PHE A 160 9.75 11.81 7.92
CA PHE A 160 10.40 11.82 9.24
C PHE A 160 11.61 10.88 9.32
N LEU A 161 11.60 9.84 8.48
CA LEU A 161 12.57 8.76 8.50
C LEU A 161 13.54 8.85 7.31
N TYR A 162 13.09 9.43 6.21
CA TYR A 162 13.79 9.62 4.94
C TYR A 162 13.42 10.99 4.34
N LYS A 163 14.21 12.01 4.68
CA LYS A 163 13.82 13.43 4.52
C LYS A 163 13.70 13.92 3.08
N GLN A 164 14.48 13.35 2.16
CA GLN A 164 14.56 13.85 0.78
C GLN A 164 13.41 13.36 -0.10
N GLY A 165 12.70 12.29 0.28
CA GLY A 165 11.83 11.59 -0.66
C GLY A 165 12.62 10.95 -1.80
N VAL A 166 11.91 10.36 -2.75
CA VAL A 166 12.51 9.75 -3.94
C VAL A 166 12.19 10.59 -5.14
N ARG A 167 13.22 11.05 -5.84
CA ARG A 167 13.05 11.72 -7.12
C ARG A 167 12.65 10.67 -8.17
N LEU A 168 11.45 10.81 -8.72
CA LEU A 168 11.05 10.06 -9.89
C LEU A 168 11.23 10.98 -11.10
N THR A 169 11.90 10.47 -12.13
CA THR A 169 12.31 11.23 -13.32
C THR A 169 11.42 10.86 -14.51
N PRO A 170 11.37 11.68 -15.59
CA PRO A 170 10.39 11.55 -16.67
C PRO A 170 10.38 10.24 -17.49
N TRP A 171 11.24 9.26 -17.19
CA TRP A 171 11.14 7.91 -17.77
C TRP A 171 9.93 7.11 -17.25
N LEU A 172 9.09 7.69 -16.38
CA LEU A 172 7.70 7.28 -16.29
C LEU A 172 6.97 7.80 -17.53
N ASP A 173 7.08 7.06 -18.64
CA ASP A 173 6.41 7.36 -19.91
C ASP A 173 4.86 7.27 -19.83
N LYS A 174 4.29 7.20 -18.62
CA LYS A 174 2.86 7.24 -18.37
C LYS A 174 2.56 8.18 -17.19
N PRO A 175 1.59 9.10 -17.35
CA PRO A 175 1.06 9.86 -16.22
C PRO A 175 0.55 8.90 -15.14
N ALA A 176 0.51 9.36 -13.89
CA ALA A 176 -0.13 8.57 -12.84
C ALA A 176 -1.56 8.22 -13.28
N ALA A 177 -2.05 7.06 -12.86
CA ALA A 177 -3.29 6.53 -13.42
C ALA A 177 -4.52 7.42 -13.11
N ASN A 178 -4.40 8.36 -12.17
CA ASN A 178 -5.37 9.41 -11.85
C ASN A 178 -5.18 10.73 -12.63
N GLU A 179 -4.06 10.89 -13.34
CA GLU A 179 -3.76 12.04 -14.21
C GLU A 179 -3.97 11.72 -15.70
N ALA A 180 -4.10 10.43 -16.05
CA ALA A 180 -4.21 9.96 -17.42
C ALA A 180 -5.45 10.47 -18.19
N SER A 181 -6.50 10.91 -17.48
CA SER A 181 -7.73 11.45 -18.08
C SER A 181 -7.71 12.96 -18.30
N GLU A 182 -6.79 13.71 -17.69
CA GLU A 182 -6.77 15.18 -17.72
C GLU A 182 -5.61 15.77 -18.55
N CYS A 183 -4.64 14.97 -18.98
CA CYS A 183 -3.36 15.48 -19.47
C CYS A 183 -3.22 15.35 -21.00
N ARG A 184 -3.45 16.44 -21.75
CA ARG A 184 -3.17 16.55 -23.20
C ARG A 184 -1.72 16.98 -23.52
N GLU A 185 -1.02 17.58 -22.56
CA GLU A 185 0.40 17.95 -22.60
C GLU A 185 0.97 17.86 -21.17
N CYS A 186 1.52 16.71 -20.77
CA CYS A 186 2.16 16.60 -19.45
C CYS A 186 3.55 17.24 -19.50
N THR A 187 3.66 18.51 -19.10
CA THR A 187 4.96 19.09 -18.75
C THR A 187 5.41 18.51 -17.41
N PHE A 188 6.11 17.38 -17.42
CA PHE A 188 6.87 16.94 -16.25
C PHE A 188 7.97 17.98 -15.99
N THR A 189 7.74 18.91 -15.06
CA THR A 189 8.78 19.84 -14.62
C THR A 189 9.82 19.05 -13.84
N ASN A 190 10.86 18.57 -14.53
CA ASN A 190 12.15 17.95 -14.17
C ASN A 190 12.54 17.47 -12.74
N ASP A 191 11.78 17.66 -11.65
CA ASP A 191 12.26 17.44 -10.28
C ASP A 191 11.16 17.12 -9.24
N ASP A 192 10.17 16.26 -9.55
CA ASP A 192 9.18 15.86 -8.55
C ASP A 192 9.74 14.81 -7.57
N PHE A 193 9.67 15.15 -6.27
CA PHE A 193 10.00 14.24 -5.17
C PHE A 193 8.74 13.60 -4.61
N PHE A 194 8.78 12.27 -4.51
CA PHE A 194 7.70 11.45 -4.01
C PHE A 194 8.02 10.91 -2.62
N LEU A 195 6.98 10.88 -1.80
CA LEU A 195 6.98 10.43 -0.41
C LEU A 195 6.09 9.20 -0.28
N ASP A 196 6.13 8.57 0.90
CA ASP A 196 5.31 7.41 1.22
C ASP A 196 3.84 7.64 0.83
N GLY A 197 3.26 6.66 0.13
CA GLY A 197 1.89 6.74 -0.36
C GLY A 197 0.86 6.82 0.77
N GLY A 198 1.22 6.35 1.96
CA GLY A 198 0.37 6.38 3.14
C GLY A 198 -0.03 7.79 3.56
N LEU A 199 0.76 8.82 3.22
CA LEU A 199 0.44 10.19 3.62
C LEU A 199 -0.83 10.74 2.95
N ALA A 200 -1.12 10.33 1.72
CA ALA A 200 -2.26 10.80 0.95
C ALA A 200 -3.26 9.70 0.55
N ALA A 201 -2.82 8.44 0.47
CA ALA A 201 -3.63 7.29 0.09
C ALA A 201 -3.30 6.06 0.97
N PRO A 202 -3.61 6.10 2.28
CA PRO A 202 -3.28 5.00 3.19
C PRO A 202 -4.09 3.71 2.91
N LEU A 203 -5.35 3.86 2.51
CA LEU A 203 -6.29 2.77 2.22
C LEU A 203 -7.14 3.11 0.99
N PRO A 204 -6.60 3.05 -0.24
CA PRO A 204 -7.23 3.60 -1.45
C PRO A 204 -8.44 2.80 -1.97
N VAL A 205 -9.47 2.61 -1.13
CA VAL A 205 -10.68 1.83 -1.42
C VAL A 205 -11.56 2.59 -2.40
N LYS A 206 -11.74 3.89 -2.19
CA LYS A 206 -12.47 4.75 -3.11
C LYS A 206 -11.84 4.76 -4.51
N GLU A 207 -10.52 4.74 -4.60
CA GLU A 207 -9.81 4.66 -5.88
C GLU A 207 -10.10 3.34 -6.59
N ALA A 208 -10.08 2.20 -5.89
CA ALA A 208 -10.43 0.92 -6.48
C ALA A 208 -11.86 0.93 -7.03
N TYR A 209 -12.82 1.47 -6.26
CA TYR A 209 -14.21 1.63 -6.71
C TYR A 209 -14.33 2.47 -7.98
N ASN A 210 -13.66 3.64 -8.01
CA ASN A 210 -13.64 4.54 -9.16
C ASN A 210 -13.07 3.88 -10.43
N ARG A 211 -12.22 2.86 -10.26
CA ARG A 211 -11.62 2.07 -11.35
C ARG A 211 -12.47 0.89 -11.82
N GLY A 212 -13.70 0.78 -11.31
CA GLY A 212 -14.64 -0.29 -11.66
C GLY A 212 -14.46 -1.55 -10.82
N ALA A 213 -13.84 -1.46 -9.63
CA ALA A 213 -13.92 -2.58 -8.69
C ALA A 213 -15.32 -2.64 -8.07
N ARG A 214 -15.87 -3.85 -8.02
CA ARG A 214 -17.18 -4.15 -7.41
C ARG A 214 -17.08 -5.22 -6.32
N LYS A 215 -15.95 -5.91 -6.25
CA LYS A 215 -15.50 -6.66 -5.08
C LYS A 215 -14.13 -6.15 -4.67
N ILE A 216 -13.98 -5.65 -3.44
CA ILE A 216 -12.74 -5.05 -2.94
C ILE A 216 -12.31 -5.78 -1.68
N VAL A 217 -11.18 -6.46 -1.73
CA VAL A 217 -10.56 -7.12 -0.58
C VAL A 217 -9.45 -6.22 -0.05
N VAL A 218 -9.52 -5.85 1.24
CA VAL A 218 -8.60 -4.92 1.89
C VAL A 218 -7.88 -5.62 3.03
N ILE A 219 -6.56 -5.79 2.92
CA ILE A 219 -5.73 -6.30 4.01
C ILE A 219 -5.27 -5.13 4.88
N ARG A 220 -5.73 -5.09 6.13
CA ARG A 220 -5.44 -4.02 7.08
C ARG A 220 -4.41 -4.47 8.12
N THR A 221 -3.41 -3.61 8.36
CA THR A 221 -2.37 -3.76 9.38
C THR A 221 -2.57 -2.85 10.59
N VAL A 222 -3.56 -1.96 10.53
CA VAL A 222 -4.04 -1.17 11.68
C VAL A 222 -5.29 -1.84 12.24
N ASP A 223 -5.35 -1.92 13.56
CA ASP A 223 -6.46 -2.52 14.31
C ASP A 223 -7.79 -1.80 13.99
N ALA A 224 -8.86 -2.57 13.82
CA ALA A 224 -10.20 -2.05 13.55
C ALA A 224 -10.72 -1.12 14.65
N SER A 225 -10.24 -1.30 15.89
CA SER A 225 -10.71 -0.59 17.08
C SER A 225 -9.94 0.70 17.41
N LEU A 226 -8.87 1.02 16.67
CA LEU A 226 -8.07 2.20 16.99
C LEU A 226 -8.80 3.49 16.56
N PRO A 227 -8.98 4.46 17.47
CA PRO A 227 -9.47 5.77 17.07
C PRO A 227 -8.43 6.41 16.17
N VAL A 228 -8.78 6.55 14.89
CA VAL A 228 -7.96 7.24 13.88
C VAL A 228 -7.80 8.71 14.26
N GLN A 229 -8.79 9.27 14.96
CA GLN A 229 -8.72 10.63 15.47
C GLN A 229 -7.75 10.75 16.63
N SER A 230 -6.58 11.34 16.36
CA SER A 230 -5.58 11.55 17.38
C SER A 230 -5.72 12.98 17.92
N ALA A 231 -6.51 13.14 18.99
CA ALA A 231 -6.58 14.40 19.75
C ALA A 231 -5.18 14.92 20.14
N TRP A 232 -4.20 14.01 20.20
CA TRP A 232 -2.78 14.32 20.37
C TRP A 232 -2.14 15.06 19.18
N VAL A 233 -2.43 14.74 17.91
CA VAL A 233 -1.83 15.46 16.76
C VAL A 233 -2.35 16.90 16.70
N ASN A 234 -3.63 17.12 17.01
CA ASN A 234 -4.19 18.48 17.10
C ASN A 234 -3.56 19.30 18.26
N LYS A 235 -3.32 18.66 19.41
CA LYS A 235 -2.59 19.28 20.53
C LYS A 235 -1.12 19.55 20.17
N LEU A 236 -0.46 18.62 19.46
CA LEU A 236 0.92 18.77 18.99
C LEU A 236 1.02 19.93 17.99
N ARG A 237 0.09 20.05 17.04
CA ARG A 237 0.03 21.20 16.11
C ARG A 237 -0.06 22.51 16.89
N THR A 238 -0.96 22.57 17.87
CA THR A 238 -1.16 23.77 18.70
C THR A 238 0.11 24.13 19.46
N PHE A 239 0.79 23.15 20.06
CA PHE A 239 2.02 23.37 20.83
C PHE A 239 3.23 23.71 19.95
N VAL A 240 3.47 22.96 18.89
CA VAL A 240 4.65 23.14 18.02
C VAL A 240 4.52 24.42 17.21
N CYS A 241 3.34 24.72 16.67
CA CYS A 241 3.11 25.92 15.87
C CYS A 241 2.90 27.18 16.74
N ALA A 242 2.68 27.05 18.07
CA ALA A 242 2.69 28.19 19.00
C ALA A 242 4.07 28.85 19.14
N SER A 243 5.16 28.16 18.79
CA SER A 243 6.52 28.72 18.77
C SER A 243 6.80 29.66 17.59
N GLY A 244 5.81 29.90 16.71
CA GLY A 244 5.97 30.70 15.48
C GLY A 244 6.57 29.92 14.29
N TYR A 245 7.02 28.68 14.50
CA TYR A 245 7.48 27.77 13.44
C TYR A 245 6.61 26.50 13.42
N CYS A 246 5.89 26.29 12.32
CA CYS A 246 5.08 25.10 12.10
C CYS A 246 5.83 24.16 11.13
N PRO A 247 6.39 23.04 11.59
CA PRO A 247 7.08 22.10 10.71
C PRO A 247 6.13 21.58 9.63
N LYS A 248 6.51 21.72 8.36
CA LYS A 248 5.78 21.16 7.19
C LYS A 248 5.46 19.67 7.32
N THR A 249 6.15 18.96 8.21
CA THR A 249 5.97 17.55 8.49
C THR A 249 4.69 17.25 9.28
N ILE A 250 4.20 18.16 10.12
CA ILE A 250 2.93 17.98 10.87
C ILE A 250 1.74 17.93 9.91
N ASP A 251 1.76 18.75 8.85
CA ASP A 251 0.71 18.76 7.83
C ASP A 251 0.53 17.39 7.18
N TYR A 252 1.63 16.65 6.95
CA TYR A 252 1.55 15.29 6.40
C TYR A 252 0.87 14.30 7.36
N LEU A 253 1.01 14.47 8.67
CA LEU A 253 0.33 13.63 9.65
C LEU A 253 -1.17 13.92 9.70
N LEU A 254 -1.55 15.20 9.68
CA LEU A 254 -2.94 15.62 9.63
C LEU A 254 -3.62 15.16 8.34
N GLN A 255 -2.90 15.29 7.22
CA GLN A 255 -3.38 14.80 5.94
C GLN A 255 -3.58 13.28 5.94
N HIS A 256 -2.60 12.53 6.47
CA HIS A 256 -2.71 11.08 6.60
C HIS A 256 -3.96 10.68 7.41
N GLU A 257 -4.16 11.32 8.56
CA GLU A 257 -5.32 11.08 9.43
C GLU A 257 -6.64 11.36 8.71
N GLN A 258 -6.73 12.51 8.02
CA GLN A 258 -7.92 12.89 7.27
C GLN A 258 -8.20 11.94 6.10
N ALA A 259 -7.19 11.61 5.30
CA ALA A 259 -7.32 10.68 4.18
C ALA A 259 -7.76 9.28 4.66
N TYR A 260 -7.23 8.83 5.80
CA TYR A 260 -7.64 7.56 6.41
C TYR A 260 -9.11 7.58 6.83
N LEU A 261 -9.55 8.64 7.52
CA LEU A 261 -10.94 8.79 7.95
C LEU A 261 -11.91 8.82 6.78
N ASP A 262 -11.54 9.47 5.68
CA ASP A 262 -12.40 9.55 4.51
C ASP A 262 -12.56 8.20 3.80
N GLU A 263 -11.51 7.38 3.78
CA GLU A 263 -11.58 5.99 3.29
C GLU A 263 -12.42 5.11 4.24
N LEU A 264 -12.30 5.27 5.57
CA LEU A 264 -13.16 4.56 6.52
C LEU A 264 -14.64 4.92 6.35
N LYS A 265 -14.98 6.20 6.16
CA LYS A 265 -16.36 6.61 5.90
C LYS A 265 -16.92 5.95 4.64
N PHE A 266 -16.09 5.81 3.60
CA PHE A 266 -16.47 5.11 2.38
C PHE A 266 -16.68 3.61 2.62
N ILE A 267 -15.82 2.97 3.42
CA ILE A 267 -15.96 1.55 3.80
C ILE A 267 -17.21 1.32 4.66
N GLU A 268 -17.54 2.24 5.56
CA GLU A 268 -18.74 2.17 6.42
C GLU A 268 -20.04 2.40 5.64
N ASN A 269 -19.99 3.18 4.56
CA ASN A 269 -21.14 3.53 3.74
C ASN A 269 -20.82 3.33 2.25
N PRO A 270 -20.58 2.08 1.81
CA PRO A 270 -20.26 1.80 0.43
C PRO A 270 -21.50 1.97 -0.46
N PRO A 271 -21.32 2.32 -1.74
CA PRO A 271 -22.37 2.17 -2.75
C PRO A 271 -22.94 0.74 -2.77
N GLU A 272 -24.24 0.60 -3.07
CA GLU A 272 -24.92 -0.72 -3.07
C GLU A 272 -24.33 -1.72 -4.07
N ASP A 273 -23.62 -1.23 -5.10
CA ASP A 273 -23.02 -2.05 -6.14
C ASP A 273 -21.64 -2.61 -5.77
N VAL A 274 -21.07 -2.31 -4.60
CA VAL A 274 -19.74 -2.80 -4.20
C VAL A 274 -19.74 -3.60 -2.89
N GLU A 275 -19.14 -4.78 -2.95
CA GLU A 275 -18.80 -5.59 -1.78
C GLU A 275 -17.38 -5.21 -1.31
N ILE A 276 -17.22 -4.82 -0.04
CA ILE A 276 -15.92 -4.54 0.57
C ILE A 276 -15.65 -5.55 1.69
N ILE A 277 -14.62 -6.37 1.52
CA ILE A 277 -14.18 -7.37 2.48
C ILE A 277 -12.90 -6.88 3.14
N GLN A 278 -12.89 -6.81 4.47
CA GLN A 278 -11.71 -6.40 5.23
C GLN A 278 -11.09 -7.59 5.95
N ILE A 279 -9.78 -7.76 5.79
CA ILE A 279 -8.99 -8.78 6.46
C ILE A 279 -8.16 -8.11 7.55
N PHE A 280 -8.42 -8.51 8.79
CA PHE A 280 -7.72 -8.04 9.99
C PHE A 280 -7.01 -9.19 10.68
N ALA A 281 -6.08 -8.86 11.56
CA ALA A 281 -5.62 -9.80 12.57
C ALA A 281 -6.71 -9.98 13.64
N GLU A 282 -6.91 -11.22 14.11
CA GLU A 282 -7.83 -11.54 15.22
C GLU A 282 -7.45 -10.84 16.54
N SER A 283 -6.19 -10.43 16.66
CA SER A 283 -5.66 -9.71 17.81
C SER A 283 -4.73 -8.59 17.36
N LYS A 284 -4.53 -7.61 18.25
CA LYS A 284 -3.63 -6.49 18.01
C LYS A 284 -2.23 -6.98 17.63
N LEU A 285 -1.74 -6.49 16.49
CA LEU A 285 -0.39 -6.80 16.02
C LEU A 285 0.67 -6.34 17.04
N HIS A 286 1.62 -7.23 17.34
CA HIS A 286 2.76 -6.93 18.21
C HIS A 286 3.85 -6.12 17.48
N SER A 287 3.90 -6.29 16.15
CA SER A 287 4.79 -5.56 15.26
C SER A 287 4.44 -4.07 15.23
N LYS A 288 5.46 -3.26 14.99
CA LYS A 288 5.42 -1.80 15.00
C LYS A 288 5.71 -1.30 13.60
N LEU A 289 5.72 0.02 13.41
CA LEU A 289 6.24 0.59 12.19
C LEU A 289 7.71 0.18 11.98
N LEU A 290 8.53 0.29 13.04
CA LEU A 290 9.94 -0.07 13.09
C LEU A 290 10.33 -0.57 14.49
N GLY A 291 11.42 -1.34 14.58
CA GLY A 291 12.00 -1.79 15.85
C GLY A 291 11.33 -3.00 16.49
N SER A 292 10.55 -3.78 15.75
CA SER A 292 9.95 -5.04 16.21
C SER A 292 10.98 -6.12 16.48
N THR A 293 10.69 -6.96 17.47
CA THR A 293 11.50 -8.14 17.75
C THR A 293 11.26 -9.24 16.71
N ASN A 294 12.17 -10.21 16.60
CA ASN A 294 11.93 -11.37 15.74
C ASN A 294 10.69 -12.17 16.17
N SER A 295 10.39 -12.16 17.47
CA SER A 295 9.25 -12.88 18.05
C SER A 295 7.95 -12.24 17.59
N ASP A 296 7.83 -10.92 17.71
CA ASP A 296 6.67 -10.14 17.25
C ASP A 296 6.39 -10.40 15.77
N LEU A 297 7.43 -10.32 14.94
CA LEU A 297 7.28 -10.58 13.50
C LEU A 297 6.89 -12.02 13.18
N ARG A 298 7.39 -13.00 13.94
CA ARG A 298 7.00 -14.41 13.74
C ARG A 298 5.56 -14.65 14.17
N ASN A 299 5.14 -14.03 15.27
CA ASN A 299 3.77 -14.09 15.76
C ASN A 299 2.80 -13.52 14.73
N ASP A 300 3.05 -12.28 14.30
CA ASP A 300 2.14 -11.55 13.41
C ASP A 300 2.12 -12.15 11.99
N TYR A 301 3.23 -12.77 11.55
CA TYR A 301 3.22 -13.58 10.33
C TYR A 301 2.25 -14.78 10.44
N LYS A 302 2.23 -15.46 11.59
CA LYS A 302 1.31 -16.60 11.81
C LYS A 302 -0.14 -16.13 11.86
N LEU A 303 -0.41 -14.98 12.51
CA LEU A 303 -1.72 -14.35 12.48
C LEU A 303 -2.15 -14.05 11.03
N GLY A 304 -1.23 -13.57 10.20
CA GLY A 304 -1.47 -13.35 8.77
C GLY A 304 -1.84 -14.63 8.02
N ILE A 305 -1.09 -15.71 8.23
CA ILE A 305 -1.39 -17.02 7.62
C ILE A 305 -2.79 -17.51 8.05
N ALA A 306 -3.11 -17.41 9.34
CA ALA A 306 -4.41 -17.80 9.87
C ALA A 306 -5.55 -16.99 9.24
N ALA A 307 -5.43 -15.66 9.20
CA ALA A 307 -6.41 -14.77 8.58
C ALA A 307 -6.57 -15.05 7.07
N GLY A 308 -5.47 -15.29 6.36
CA GLY A 308 -5.50 -15.65 4.94
C GLY A 308 -6.24 -16.96 4.69
N ASN A 309 -6.00 -17.99 5.50
CA ASN A 309 -6.71 -19.27 5.42
C ASN A 309 -8.19 -19.14 5.76
N GLN A 310 -8.52 -18.37 6.81
CA GLN A 310 -9.89 -18.14 7.22
C GLN A 310 -10.70 -17.49 6.09
N TYR A 311 -10.14 -16.46 5.44
CA TYR A 311 -10.75 -15.85 4.27
C TYR A 311 -11.02 -16.87 3.15
N LEU A 312 -10.07 -17.78 2.85
CA LEU A 312 -10.28 -18.80 1.82
C LEU A 312 -11.42 -19.77 2.16
N ILE A 313 -11.57 -20.13 3.44
CA ILE A 313 -12.67 -20.99 3.91
C ILE A 313 -14.01 -20.29 3.69
N GLU A 314 -14.11 -19.01 4.05
CA GLU A 314 -15.32 -18.21 3.87
C GLU A 314 -15.70 -18.07 2.38
N GLN A 315 -14.72 -17.82 1.50
CA GLN A 315 -14.97 -17.75 0.06
C GLN A 315 -15.44 -19.09 -0.53
N TYR A 316 -14.90 -20.21 -0.04
CA TYR A 316 -15.34 -21.54 -0.45
C TYR A 316 -16.79 -21.81 -0.02
N GLN A 317 -17.15 -21.47 1.22
CA GLN A 317 -18.50 -21.63 1.75
C GLN A 317 -19.52 -20.76 1.01
N GLN A 318 -19.16 -19.52 0.69
CA GLN A 318 -20.01 -18.61 -0.09
C GLN A 318 -20.28 -19.18 -1.49
N THR A 319 -19.24 -19.67 -2.17
CA THR A 319 -19.38 -20.29 -3.50
C THR A 319 -20.31 -21.50 -3.49
N GLN A 320 -20.21 -22.36 -2.46
CA GLN A 320 -21.08 -23.53 -2.31
C GLN A 320 -22.54 -23.13 -2.04
N THR A 321 -22.75 -22.07 -1.27
CA THR A 321 -24.09 -21.55 -0.95
C THR A 321 -24.78 -20.99 -2.20
N ASP A 322 -24.05 -20.21 -2.99
CA ASP A 322 -24.56 -19.66 -4.25
C ASP A 322 -24.91 -20.77 -5.25
N GLN A 323 -24.08 -21.81 -5.36
CA GLN A 323 -24.36 -22.97 -6.20
C GLN A 323 -25.59 -23.76 -5.75
N ALA A 324 -25.87 -23.83 -4.44
CA ALA A 324 -27.05 -24.52 -3.91
C ALA A 324 -28.36 -23.72 -4.05
N LEU A 325 -28.28 -22.38 -4.14
CA LEU A 325 -29.45 -21.52 -4.27
C LEU A 325 -29.86 -21.26 -5.72
N TYR A 326 -28.90 -21.33 -6.67
CA TYR A 326 -29.12 -20.99 -8.08
C TYR A 326 -28.82 -22.13 -9.06
N GLY A 327 -28.44 -23.31 -8.57
CA GLY A 327 -28.23 -24.54 -9.37
C GLY A 327 -29.42 -25.49 -9.28
#